data_AF-A0A3D0DX64-F1
#
_entry.id   AF-A0A3D0DX64-F1
#
_cell.length_a   1.000
_cell.length_b   1.000
_cell.length_c   1.000
_cell.angle_alpha   90.00
_cell.angle_beta   90.00
_cell.angle_gamma   90.00
#
_symmetry.space_group_name_H-M   'P 1'
#
loop_
_entity.id
_entity.type
_entity.pdbx_description
1 polymer ?
#
loop_
_entity_poly.entity_id
_entity_poly.type
_entity_poly.pdbx_seq_one_letter_code
_entity_poly.pdbx_strand_id
1 'polypeptide(L)'
;MGILGLIGLLFAVGGFSVMSKTSRILLVILLGGSLYYWQSISAVFHGGNGPDLGELKIAMTLLSANIGGFVLGSVLGVAKRSSTNELHYQERKKAIFTFLVKWGIIYAIYSFVGGKVIDLISGEDGMGWLFMRVWGIYGFVALIIIWLALKNTSKNRSRVKS
;
A
#
# COMPACT_ATOMS: atom_id res chain seq x y z
N MET A 1 -2.50 -25.13 7.54
CA MET A 1 -2.84 -23.80 7.00
C MET A 1 -4.31 -23.51 7.28
N GLY A 2 -4.64 -22.40 7.95
CA GLY A 2 -6.04 -22.05 8.24
C GLY A 2 -6.80 -21.51 7.02
N ILE A 3 -8.13 -21.37 7.14
CA ILE A 3 -9.03 -20.83 6.09
C ILE A 3 -8.52 -19.50 5.51
N LEU A 4 -8.00 -18.61 6.36
CA LEU A 4 -7.40 -17.34 5.94
C LEU A 4 -6.17 -17.50 5.03
N GLY A 5 -5.36 -18.54 5.27
CA GLY A 5 -4.20 -18.86 4.43
C GLY A 5 -4.61 -19.37 3.05
N LEU A 6 -5.68 -20.17 2.99
CA LEU A 6 -6.26 -20.64 1.73
C LEU A 6 -6.84 -19.49 0.89
N ILE A 7 -7.57 -18.57 1.53
CA ILE A 7 -8.09 -17.37 0.87
C ILE A 7 -6.94 -16.52 0.34
N GLY A 8 -5.91 -16.27 1.16
CA GLY A 8 -4.72 -15.52 0.74
C GLY A 8 -4.01 -16.15 -0.46
N LEU A 9 -3.87 -17.48 -0.46
CA LEU A 9 -3.27 -18.24 -1.57
C LEU A 9 -4.08 -18.09 -2.86
N LEU A 10 -5.42 -18.20 -2.79
CA LEU A 10 -6.30 -18.03 -3.95
C LEU A 10 -6.20 -16.61 -4.52
N PHE A 11 -6.16 -15.59 -3.67
CA PHE A 11 -5.94 -14.21 -4.11
C PHE A 11 -4.56 -14.02 -4.75
N ALA A 12 -3.51 -14.63 -4.17
CA ALA A 12 -2.16 -14.57 -4.70
C ALA A 12 -2.07 -15.22 -6.10
N VAL A 13 -2.59 -16.43 -6.25
CA VAL A 13 -2.59 -17.16 -7.53
C VAL A 13 -3.47 -16.45 -8.57
N GLY A 14 -4.67 -16.01 -8.17
CA GLY A 14 -5.59 -15.26 -9.02
C GLY A 14 -4.95 -13.98 -9.53
N GLY A 15 -4.40 -13.16 -8.64
CA GLY A 15 -3.75 -11.90 -9.02
C GLY A 15 -2.50 -12.11 -9.90
N PHE A 16 -1.71 -13.16 -9.64
CA PHE A 16 -0.55 -13.50 -10.45
C PHE A 16 -0.92 -13.99 -11.86
N SER A 17 -2.03 -14.72 -11.98
CA SER A 17 -2.53 -15.21 -13.28
C SER A 17 -2.98 -14.08 -14.20
N VAL A 18 -3.50 -12.99 -13.63
CA VAL A 18 -4.05 -11.84 -14.36
C VAL A 18 -2.96 -10.83 -14.75
N MET A 19 -1.85 -10.79 -14.01
CA MET A 19 -0.72 -9.89 -14.29
C MET A 19 -0.09 -10.06 -15.67
N SER A 20 0.47 -8.97 -16.19
CA SER A 20 1.34 -8.99 -17.37
C SER A 20 2.69 -9.69 -17.08
N LYS A 21 3.35 -10.23 -18.11
CA LYS A 21 4.68 -10.86 -17.97
C LYS A 21 5.70 -9.92 -17.30
N THR A 22 5.74 -8.66 -17.71
CA THR A 22 6.65 -7.64 -17.16
C THR A 22 6.38 -7.39 -15.67
N SER A 23 5.12 -7.25 -15.26
CA SER A 23 4.76 -7.06 -13.85
C SER A 23 5.15 -8.25 -12.98
N ARG A 24 4.99 -9.49 -13.49
CA ARG A 24 5.41 -10.70 -12.78
C ARG A 24 6.92 -10.74 -12.56
N ILE A 25 7.71 -10.43 -13.60
CA ILE A 25 9.17 -10.41 -13.50
C ILE A 25 9.63 -9.39 -12.45
N LEU A 26 9.11 -8.16 -12.51
CA LEU A 26 9.44 -7.12 -11.52
C LEU A 26 9.07 -7.54 -10.10
N LEU A 27 7.91 -8.20 -9.92
CA LEU A 27 7.47 -8.68 -8.62
C LEU A 27 8.36 -9.81 -8.09
N VAL A 28 8.79 -10.74 -8.95
CA VAL A 28 9.71 -11.82 -8.57
C VAL A 28 11.08 -11.26 -8.18
N ILE A 29 11.59 -10.26 -8.90
CA ILE A 29 12.84 -9.57 -8.54
C ILE A 29 12.69 -8.88 -7.19
N LEU A 30 11.59 -8.15 -6.97
CA LEU A 30 11.33 -7.46 -5.71
C LEU A 30 11.18 -8.45 -4.54
N LEU A 31 10.45 -9.55 -4.73
CA LEU A 31 10.31 -10.62 -3.75
C LEU A 31 11.67 -11.25 -3.43
N GLY A 32 12.47 -11.57 -4.45
CA GLY A 32 13.81 -12.13 -4.28
C GLY A 32 14.71 -11.19 -3.47
N GLY A 33 14.75 -9.90 -3.81
CA GLY A 33 15.48 -8.90 -3.04
C GLY A 33 14.97 -8.73 -1.61
N SER A 34 13.67 -8.84 -1.41
CA SER A 34 13.05 -8.75 -0.08
C SER A 34 13.36 -9.95 0.81
N LEU A 35 13.34 -11.16 0.23
CA LEU A 35 13.73 -12.39 0.91
C LEU A 35 15.21 -12.39 1.25
N TYR A 36 16.06 -11.95 0.32
CA TYR A 36 17.49 -11.77 0.55
C TYR A 36 17.75 -10.80 1.71
N TYR A 37 17.07 -9.65 1.71
CA TYR A 37 17.20 -8.68 2.79
C TYR A 37 16.73 -9.25 4.13
N TRP A 38 15.57 -9.92 4.16
CA TRP A 38 15.06 -10.58 5.36
C TRP A 38 16.03 -11.64 5.91
N GLN A 39 16.65 -12.40 5.01
CA GLN A 39 17.66 -13.38 5.38
C GLN A 39 18.91 -12.70 5.94
N SER A 40 19.37 -11.59 5.35
CA SER A 40 20.54 -10.85 5.81
C SER A 40 20.39 -10.22 7.20
N ILE A 41 19.16 -9.93 7.62
CA ILE A 41 18.85 -9.37 8.95
C ILE A 41 18.36 -10.42 9.95
N SER A 42 18.33 -11.69 9.56
CA SER A 42 17.90 -12.76 10.45
C SER A 42 18.96 -13.03 11.52
N ALA A 43 18.52 -13.44 12.71
CA ALA A 43 19.38 -13.68 13.89
C ALA A 43 20.55 -14.67 13.62
N VAL A 44 20.45 -15.46 12.55
CA VAL A 44 21.48 -16.39 12.06
C VAL A 44 22.71 -15.64 11.51
N PHE A 45 22.51 -14.46 10.92
CA PHE A 45 23.58 -13.61 10.35
C PHE A 45 23.99 -12.43 11.26
N HIS A 46 23.14 -12.06 12.23
CA HIS A 46 23.43 -11.02 13.23
C HIS A 46 24.14 -11.54 14.50
N GLY A 47 24.71 -12.75 14.45
CA GLY A 47 25.47 -13.31 15.58
C GLY A 47 24.66 -13.48 16.87
N GLY A 48 23.33 -13.64 16.77
CA GLY A 48 22.43 -13.80 17.91
C GLY A 48 21.76 -12.51 18.40
N ASN A 49 22.18 -11.33 17.94
CA ASN A 49 21.44 -10.09 18.18
C ASN A 49 20.25 -10.00 17.21
N GLY A 50 19.10 -9.56 17.70
CA GLY A 50 17.93 -9.32 16.84
C GLY A 50 18.15 -8.12 15.90
N PRO A 51 17.31 -7.97 14.85
CA PRO A 51 17.39 -6.84 13.94
C PRO A 51 17.10 -5.52 14.64
N ASP A 52 17.84 -4.46 14.27
CA ASP A 52 17.57 -3.11 14.77
C ASP A 52 16.25 -2.55 14.19
N LEU A 53 15.68 -1.56 14.86
CA LEU A 53 14.45 -0.89 14.44
C LEU A 53 14.59 -0.24 13.04
N GLY A 54 15.78 0.22 12.66
CA GLY A 54 16.05 0.70 11.30
C GLY A 54 15.95 -0.39 10.24
N GLU A 55 16.52 -1.57 10.52
CA GLU A 55 16.48 -2.73 9.63
C GLU A 55 15.05 -3.28 9.50
N LEU A 56 14.32 -3.35 10.63
CA LEU A 56 12.92 -3.74 10.66
C LEU A 56 12.05 -2.80 9.82
N LYS A 57 12.33 -1.48 9.86
CA LYS A 57 11.64 -0.48 9.03
C LYS A 57 11.83 -0.75 7.54
N ILE A 58 13.05 -1.07 7.10
CA ILE A 58 13.35 -1.38 5.71
C ILE A 58 12.67 -2.68 5.30
N ALA A 59 12.78 -3.72 6.13
CA ALA A 59 12.19 -5.03 5.89
C ALA A 59 10.66 -4.95 5.73
N MET A 60 10.00 -4.22 6.64
CA MET A 60 8.57 -3.95 6.54
C MET A 60 8.23 -3.14 5.29
N THR A 61 9.04 -2.14 4.94
CA THR A 61 8.85 -1.33 3.72
C THR A 61 8.94 -2.18 2.45
N LEU A 62 9.89 -3.11 2.38
CA LEU A 62 9.98 -4.11 1.31
C LEU A 62 8.74 -5.01 1.27
N LEU A 63 8.24 -5.48 2.41
CA LEU A 63 6.99 -6.25 2.47
C LEU A 63 5.80 -5.45 1.91
N SER A 64 5.64 -4.19 2.30
CA SER A 64 4.57 -3.33 1.76
C SER A 64 4.76 -3.02 0.29
N ALA A 65 6.00 -2.89 -0.20
CA ALA A 65 6.29 -2.73 -1.62
C ALA A 65 5.88 -3.97 -2.42
N ASN A 66 6.09 -5.18 -1.89
CA ASN A 66 5.61 -6.41 -2.52
C ASN A 66 4.09 -6.46 -2.59
N ILE A 67 3.39 -6.15 -1.49
CA ILE A 67 1.92 -6.12 -1.45
C ILE A 67 1.38 -5.07 -2.43
N GLY A 68 1.93 -3.85 -2.39
CA GLY A 68 1.53 -2.76 -3.28
C GLY A 68 1.82 -3.07 -4.76
N GLY A 69 2.99 -3.61 -5.06
CA GLY A 69 3.38 -4.06 -6.39
C GLY A 69 2.48 -5.19 -6.90
N PHE A 70 2.08 -6.11 -6.01
CA PHE A 70 1.14 -7.18 -6.33
C PHE A 70 -0.23 -6.61 -6.71
N VAL A 71 -0.81 -5.78 -5.83
CA VAL A 71 -2.11 -5.16 -6.09
C VAL A 71 -2.08 -4.33 -7.39
N LEU A 72 -1.05 -3.51 -7.59
CA LEU A 72 -0.90 -2.69 -8.78
C LEU A 72 -0.78 -3.54 -10.05
N GLY A 73 0.07 -4.57 -10.03
CA GLY A 73 0.25 -5.47 -11.17
C GLY A 73 -1.04 -6.21 -11.54
N SER A 74 -1.81 -6.66 -10.53
CA SER A 74 -3.10 -7.31 -10.76
C SER A 74 -4.13 -6.33 -11.32
N VAL A 75 -4.24 -5.12 -10.77
CA VAL A 75 -5.15 -4.08 -11.26
C VAL A 75 -4.82 -3.70 -12.71
N LEU A 76 -3.54 -3.53 -13.05
CA LEU A 76 -3.12 -3.27 -14.43
C LEU A 76 -3.43 -4.45 -15.36
N GLY A 77 -3.26 -5.68 -14.88
CA GLY A 77 -3.64 -6.90 -15.61
C GLY A 77 -5.14 -6.96 -15.91
N VAL A 78 -5.99 -6.69 -14.92
CA VAL A 78 -7.44 -6.61 -15.08
C VAL A 78 -7.81 -5.50 -16.04
N ALA A 79 -7.23 -4.30 -15.87
CA ALA A 79 -7.45 -3.16 -16.73
C ALA A 79 -7.14 -3.50 -18.19
N LYS A 80 -6.01 -4.18 -18.44
CA LYS A 80 -5.62 -4.63 -19.79
C LYS A 80 -6.65 -5.60 -20.40
N ARG A 81 -7.10 -6.60 -19.64
CA ARG A 81 -8.11 -7.58 -20.11
C ARG A 81 -9.48 -6.95 -20.37
N SER A 82 -9.83 -5.92 -19.59
CA SER A 82 -11.11 -5.21 -19.71
C SER A 82 -11.13 -4.14 -20.80
N SER A 83 -9.99 -3.85 -21.43
CA SER A 83 -9.89 -2.84 -22.47
C SER A 83 -10.08 -3.46 -23.85
N THR A 84 -10.94 -2.83 -24.66
CA THR A 84 -11.26 -3.26 -26.02
C THR A 84 -10.14 -2.96 -27.02
N ASN A 85 -9.30 -1.96 -26.74
CA ASN A 85 -8.14 -1.60 -27.56
C ASN A 85 -6.99 -1.05 -26.70
N GLU A 86 -5.82 -0.90 -27.32
CA GLU A 86 -4.59 -0.43 -26.64
C GLU A 86 -4.74 1.01 -26.14
N LEU A 87 -5.43 1.89 -26.89
CA LEU A 87 -5.66 3.29 -26.49
C LEU A 87 -6.44 3.38 -25.18
N HIS A 88 -7.54 2.63 -25.04
CA HIS A 88 -8.33 2.56 -23.81
C HIS A 88 -7.53 1.99 -22.64
N TYR A 89 -6.62 1.03 -22.90
CA TYR A 89 -5.71 0.55 -21.85
C TYR A 89 -4.76 1.66 -21.37
N GLN A 90 -4.17 2.44 -22.28
CA GLN A 90 -3.27 3.54 -21.91
C GLN A 90 -4.00 4.64 -21.12
N GLU A 91 -5.24 4.98 -21.50
CA GLU A 91 -6.07 5.93 -20.76
C GLU A 91 -6.37 5.45 -19.34
N ARG A 92 -6.82 4.19 -19.18
CA ARG A 92 -7.08 3.59 -17.88
C ARG A 92 -5.82 3.50 -17.02
N LYS A 93 -4.71 3.07 -17.62
CA LYS A 93 -3.40 3.03 -16.97
C LYS A 93 -3.02 4.42 -16.45
N LYS A 94 -3.15 5.46 -17.28
CA LYS A 94 -2.87 6.85 -16.86
C LYS A 94 -3.76 7.26 -15.69
N ALA A 95 -5.07 6.98 -15.75
CA ALA A 95 -6.00 7.30 -14.67
C ALA A 95 -5.61 6.59 -13.35
N ILE A 96 -5.22 5.31 -13.41
CA ILE A 96 -4.75 4.55 -12.23
C ILE A 96 -3.48 5.19 -11.65
N PHE A 97 -2.49 5.53 -12.48
CA PHE A 97 -1.27 6.17 -12.01
C PHE A 97 -1.53 7.57 -11.44
N THR A 98 -2.37 8.38 -12.08
CA THR A 98 -2.74 9.71 -11.56
C THR A 98 -3.45 9.59 -10.21
N PHE A 99 -4.34 8.60 -10.07
CA PHE A 99 -4.99 8.32 -8.79
C PHE A 99 -3.97 7.94 -7.71
N LEU A 100 -3.07 6.99 -8.00
CA LEU A 100 -2.04 6.53 -7.07
C LEU A 100 -1.09 7.63 -6.65
N VAL A 101 -0.65 8.47 -7.58
CA VAL A 101 0.23 9.60 -7.26
C VAL A 101 -0.50 10.60 -6.38
N LYS A 102 -1.72 11.00 -6.76
CA LYS A 102 -2.47 12.00 -6.00
C LYS A 102 -2.76 11.54 -4.58
N TRP A 103 -3.33 10.34 -4.42
CA TRP A 103 -3.69 9.83 -3.11
C TRP A 103 -2.49 9.31 -2.33
N GLY A 104 -1.48 8.76 -3.01
CA GLY A 104 -0.23 8.33 -2.40
C GLY A 104 0.55 9.48 -1.78
N ILE A 105 0.62 10.64 -2.45
CA ILE A 105 1.25 11.84 -1.88
C ILE A 105 0.49 12.32 -0.65
N ILE A 106 -0.84 12.41 -0.72
CA ILE A 106 -1.66 12.85 0.42
C ILE A 106 -1.48 11.88 1.59
N TYR A 107 -1.51 10.57 1.33
CA TYR A 107 -1.28 9.55 2.35
C TYR A 107 0.13 9.61 2.96
N ALA A 108 1.15 9.86 2.14
CA ALA A 108 2.52 10.00 2.60
C ALA A 108 2.68 11.20 3.53
N ILE A 109 2.10 12.35 3.18
CA ILE A 109 2.09 13.55 4.02
C ILE A 109 1.33 13.28 5.32
N TYR A 110 0.14 12.68 5.24
CA TYR A 110 -0.65 12.30 6.40
C TYR A 110 0.11 11.36 7.35
N SER A 111 0.76 10.34 6.79
CA SER A 111 1.55 9.36 7.54
C SER A 111 2.77 10.01 8.21
N PHE A 112 3.44 10.91 7.50
CA PHE A 112 4.60 11.62 8.01
C PHE A 112 4.23 12.58 9.15
N VAL A 113 3.21 13.43 8.94
CA VAL A 113 2.76 14.40 9.95
C VAL A 113 2.17 13.68 11.15
N GLY A 114 1.29 12.70 10.94
CA GLY A 114 0.69 11.91 12.02
C GLY A 114 1.74 11.16 12.83
N GLY A 115 2.75 10.59 12.17
CA GLY A 115 3.87 9.94 12.84
C GLY A 115 4.63 10.91 13.75
N LYS A 116 4.99 12.08 13.23
CA LYS A 116 5.70 13.11 14.01
C LYS A 116 4.89 13.65 15.20
N VAL A 117 3.58 13.81 15.05
CA VAL A 117 2.72 14.22 16.16
C VAL A 117 2.70 13.15 17.25
N ILE A 118 2.60 11.87 16.87
CA ILE A 118 2.59 10.77 17.86
C ILE A 118 3.95 10.64 18.54
N ASP A 119 5.06 10.75 17.81
CA ASP A 119 6.40 10.76 18.41
C ASP A 119 6.52 11.89 19.44
N LEU A 120 6.00 13.09 19.13
CA LEU A 120 6.03 14.24 20.04
C LEU A 120 5.15 14.06 21.29
N ILE A 121 4.02 13.37 21.18
CA ILE A 121 3.12 13.13 22.32
C ILE A 121 3.64 11.98 23.20
N SER A 122 4.21 10.94 22.59
CA SER A 122 4.71 9.75 23.29
C SER A 122 6.08 9.97 23.92
N GLY A 123 6.86 10.94 23.42
CA GLY A 123 8.23 11.18 23.87
C GLY A 123 9.23 10.10 23.42
N GLU A 124 8.79 9.14 22.60
CA GLU A 124 9.60 8.05 22.07
C GLU A 124 9.72 8.15 20.55
N ASP A 125 10.96 8.32 20.07
CA ASP A 125 11.24 8.39 18.63
C ASP A 125 10.97 7.03 17.95
N GLY A 126 9.99 7.00 17.05
CA GLY A 126 9.71 5.85 16.18
C GLY A 126 8.40 5.12 16.49
N MET A 127 7.77 5.41 17.62
CA MET A 127 6.43 4.88 17.96
C MET A 127 5.35 5.38 17.00
N GLY A 128 5.44 6.63 16.55
CA GLY A 128 4.55 7.21 15.56
C GLY A 128 4.65 6.53 14.20
N TRP A 129 5.84 6.08 13.79
CA TRP A 129 5.99 5.31 12.54
C TRP A 129 5.24 3.97 12.62
N LEU A 130 5.41 3.23 13.73
CA LEU A 130 4.72 1.96 13.96
C LEU A 130 3.19 2.16 13.99
N PHE A 131 2.73 3.19 14.71
CA PHE A 131 1.31 3.48 14.80
C PHE A 131 0.69 3.83 13.45
N MET A 132 1.31 4.72 12.68
CA MET A 132 0.82 5.07 11.34
C MET A 132 0.90 3.89 10.36
N ARG A 133 1.79 2.93 10.58
CA ARG A 133 1.88 1.71 9.78
C ARG A 133 0.67 0.79 10.00
N VAL A 134 0.29 0.57 11.25
CA VAL A 134 -0.79 -0.36 11.63
C VAL A 134 -2.16 0.31 11.48
N TRP A 135 -2.27 1.56 11.91
CA TRP A 135 -3.54 2.27 12.03
C TRP A 135 -3.75 3.39 11.01
N GLY A 136 -2.68 3.88 10.39
CA GLY A 136 -2.74 5.06 9.51
C GLY A 136 -3.67 4.87 8.31
N ILE A 137 -3.77 3.66 7.76
CA ILE A 137 -4.69 3.41 6.64
C ILE A 137 -6.15 3.55 7.06
N TYR A 138 -6.52 3.08 8.27
CA TYR A 138 -7.89 3.20 8.77
C TYR A 138 -8.24 4.65 9.08
N GLY A 139 -7.31 5.39 9.71
CA GLY A 139 -7.47 6.81 9.96
C GLY A 139 -7.62 7.62 8.67
N PHE A 140 -6.82 7.29 7.66
CA PHE A 140 -6.90 7.93 6.35
C PHE A 140 -8.24 7.66 5.65
N VAL A 141 -8.71 6.41 5.66
CA VAL A 141 -10.01 6.04 5.09
C VAL A 141 -11.16 6.74 5.83
N ALA A 142 -11.09 6.82 7.17
CA ALA A 142 -12.08 7.55 7.96
C ALA A 142 -12.14 9.03 7.58
N LEU A 143 -11.00 9.70 7.41
CA LEU A 143 -10.95 11.09 6.95
C LEU A 143 -11.55 11.28 5.55
N ILE A 144 -11.33 10.34 4.63
CA ILE A 144 -11.96 10.36 3.31
C ILE A 144 -13.48 10.24 3.43
N ILE A 145 -13.98 9.31 4.26
CA ILE A 145 -15.42 9.11 4.47
C ILE A 145 -16.05 10.38 5.06
N ILE A 146 -15.42 10.98 6.06
CA ILE A 146 -15.87 12.23 6.68
C ILE A 146 -15.89 13.35 5.63
N TRP A 147 -14.84 13.50 4.83
CA TRP A 147 -14.78 14.50 3.77
C TRP A 147 -15.89 14.32 2.74
N LEU A 148 -16.17 13.09 2.31
CA LEU A 148 -17.27 12.78 1.40
C LEU A 148 -18.64 13.09 2.01
N ALA A 149 -18.85 12.75 3.28
CA ALA A 149 -20.09 13.04 4.00
C ALA A 149 -20.33 14.56 4.11
N LEU A 150 -19.31 15.33 4.49
CA LEU A 150 -19.39 16.80 4.59
C LEU A 150 -19.63 17.46 3.22
N LYS A 151 -18.99 16.96 2.17
CA LYS A 151 -19.19 17.44 0.79
C LYS A 151 -20.63 17.24 0.32
N ASN A 152 -21.22 16.07 0.60
CA ASN A 152 -22.62 15.80 0.25
C ASN A 152 -23.59 16.68 1.04
N THR A 153 -23.33 16.91 2.32
CA THR A 153 -24.13 17.82 3.16
C THR A 153 -24.08 19.26 2.65
N SER A 154 -22.90 19.74 2.23
CA SER A 154 -22.74 21.07 1.62
C SER A 154 -23.54 21.21 0.32
N LYS A 155 -23.49 20.20 -0.56
CA LYS A 155 -24.22 20.19 -1.85
C LYS A 155 -25.74 20.10 -1.69
N ASN A 156 -26.23 19.39 -0.67
CA ASN A 156 -27.66 19.37 -0.35
C ASN A 156 -28.14 20.70 0.24
N ARG A 157 -27.34 21.36 1.08
CA ARG A 157 -27.65 22.70 1.61
C ARG A 157 -27.76 23.77 0.52
N SER A 158 -26.95 23.69 -0.53
CA SER A 158 -27.03 24.63 -1.67
C SER A 158 -28.23 24.37 -2.58
N ARG A 159 -28.73 23.14 -2.66
CA ARG A 159 -29.95 22.80 -3.43
C ARG A 159 -31.25 23.18 -2.73
N VAL A 160 -31.29 23.16 -1.40
CA VAL A 160 -32.47 23.55 -0.61
C VAL A 160 -32.64 25.08 -0.54
N LYS A 161 -31.60 25.85 -0.87
CA LYS A 161 -31.62 27.32 -0.95
C LYS A 161 -31.87 27.87 -2.38
N SER A 162 -32.08 26.98 -3.36
CA SER A 162 -32.45 27.29 -4.74
C SER A 162 -33.93 27.02 -4.95
#